data_AF-A0A2N1YMZ8-F1
#
_entry.id   AF-A0A2N1YMZ8-F1
#
_cell.length_a   1.000
_cell.length_b   1.000
_cell.length_c   1.000
_cell.angle_alpha   90.00
_cell.angle_beta   90.00
_cell.angle_gamma   90.00
#
_symmetry.space_group_name_H-M   'P 1'
#
loop_
_entity.id
_entity.type
_entity.pdbx_description
1 polymer ?
#
loop_
_entity_poly.entity_id
_entity_poly.type
_entity_poly.pdbx_seq_one_letter_code
_entity_poly.pdbx_strand_id
1 'polypeptide(L)'
;KHRVICFERMFTGTIDGAAVYPRVVVQRALENNAAAVIFSHNHPSGCAEPSEADRSITRRLTEALSLVDVRVLDHFVVSQTHWVSLAERGWI
;
A
#
# COMPACT_ATOMS: atom_id res chain seq x y z
N LYS A 1 -13.32 12.55 10.91
CA LYS A 1 -13.30 12.01 9.52
C LYS A 1 -11.98 11.30 9.32
N HIS A 2 -11.98 10.11 8.72
CA HIS A 2 -10.92 9.08 8.72
C HIS A 2 -10.52 8.62 10.15
N ARG A 3 -10.88 7.38 10.48
CA ARG A 3 -10.46 6.70 11.72
C ARG A 3 -9.90 5.34 11.30
N VAL A 4 -8.72 5.00 11.82
CA VAL A 4 -8.17 3.65 11.61
C VAL A 4 -9.12 2.65 12.26
N ILE A 5 -9.67 1.74 11.45
CA ILE A 5 -10.58 0.69 11.92
C ILE A 5 -9.85 -0.63 12.19
N CYS A 6 -8.74 -0.87 11.47
CA CYS A 6 -7.89 -2.05 11.61
C CYS A 6 -6.48 -1.75 11.06
N PHE A 7 -5.51 -2.58 11.43
CA PHE A 7 -4.18 -2.62 10.85
C PHE A 7 -3.79 -4.07 10.62
N GLU A 8 -3.35 -4.40 9.40
CA GLU A 8 -3.07 -5.79 9.00
C GLU A 8 -1.76 -5.89 8.24
N ARG A 9 -0.94 -6.88 8.61
CA ARG A 9 0.20 -7.31 7.79
C ARG A 9 -0.30 -8.34 6.78
N MET A 10 -0.53 -7.91 5.54
CA MET A 10 -1.08 -8.79 4.50
C MET A 10 -0.05 -9.67 3.80
N PHE A 11 1.20 -9.22 3.69
CA PHE A 11 2.25 -9.93 2.96
C PHE A 11 3.57 -9.85 3.71
N THR A 12 4.38 -10.90 3.53
CA THR A 12 5.77 -10.95 3.97
C THR A 12 6.62 -11.20 2.74
N GLY A 13 7.56 -10.29 2.45
CA GLY A 13 8.48 -10.42 1.32
C GLY A 13 9.65 -11.35 1.60
N THR A 14 10.39 -11.65 0.53
CA THR A 14 11.76 -12.18 0.57
C THR A 14 12.76 -11.04 0.38
N ILE A 15 14.04 -11.37 0.20
CA ILE A 15 15.07 -10.41 -0.19
C ILE A 15 14.77 -9.79 -1.57
N ASP A 16 14.17 -10.58 -2.47
CA ASP A 16 13.92 -10.17 -3.86
C ASP A 16 12.60 -9.41 -4.05
N GLY A 17 11.72 -9.41 -3.04
CA GLY A 17 10.45 -8.68 -3.05
C GLY A 17 9.28 -9.44 -2.42
N ALA A 18 8.08 -8.87 -2.50
CA ALA A 18 6.85 -9.48 -2.00
C ALA A 18 5.83 -9.66 -3.11
N ALA A 19 5.27 -10.87 -3.22
CA ALA A 19 4.14 -11.11 -4.10
C ALA A 19 2.86 -10.52 -3.48
N VAL A 20 2.37 -9.42 -4.05
CA VAL A 20 1.13 -8.76 -3.62
C VAL A 20 0.00 -9.09 -4.59
N TYR A 21 -1.11 -9.58 -4.07
CA TYR A 21 -2.27 -9.98 -4.88
C TYR A 21 -3.44 -9.01 -4.67
N PRO A 22 -3.80 -8.18 -5.68
CA PRO A 22 -4.90 -7.23 -5.56
C PRO A 22 -6.23 -7.86 -5.11
N ARG A 23 -6.54 -9.08 -5.57
CA ARG A 23 -7.75 -9.80 -5.16
C ARG A 23 -7.85 -10.01 -3.64
N VAL A 24 -6.72 -10.27 -2.98
CA VAL A 24 -6.68 -10.49 -1.52
C VAL A 24 -6.86 -9.15 -0.80
N VAL A 25 -6.22 -8.10 -1.30
CA VAL A 25 -6.37 -6.74 -0.74
C VAL A 25 -7.82 -6.26 -0.84
N VAL A 26 -8.46 -6.42 -2.00
CA VAL A 26 -9.87 -6.08 -2.21
C VAL A 26 -10.77 -6.87 -1.25
N GLN A 27 -10.55 -8.18 -1.15
CA GLN A 27 -11.31 -9.02 -0.21
C GLN A 27 -11.20 -8.51 1.23
N ARG A 28 -9.99 -8.22 1.72
CA ARG A 28 -9.78 -7.71 3.09
C ARG A 28 -10.39 -6.33 3.32
N ALA A 29 -10.32 -5.44 2.33
CA ALA A 29 -10.94 -4.12 2.43
C ALA A 29 -12.47 -4.23 2.59
N LEU A 30 -13.10 -5.11 1.81
CA LEU A 30 -14.55 -5.37 1.89
C LEU A 30 -14.94 -6.07 3.19
N GLU A 31 -14.19 -7.09 3.63
CA GLU A 31 -14.43 -7.79 4.91
C GLU A 31 -14.39 -6.83 6.11
N ASN A 32 -13.49 -5.85 6.08
CA ASN A 32 -13.38 -4.83 7.13
C ASN A 32 -14.35 -3.64 6.93
N ASN A 33 -15.17 -3.61 5.88
CA ASN A 33 -16.02 -2.47 5.51
C ASN A 33 -15.22 -1.15 5.42
N ALA A 34 -14.01 -1.22 4.88
CA ALA A 34 -13.12 -0.08 4.78
C ALA A 34 -13.55 0.86 3.66
N ALA A 35 -13.83 2.13 3.99
CA ALA A 35 -14.09 3.18 2.98
C ALA A 35 -12.81 3.69 2.30
N ALA A 36 -11.64 3.44 2.91
CA ALA A 36 -10.35 3.83 2.39
C ALA A 36 -9.23 3.01 3.04
N VAL A 37 -8.08 2.93 2.37
CA VAL A 37 -6.89 2.21 2.84
C VAL A 37 -5.62 3.06 2.68
N ILE A 38 -4.62 2.74 3.48
CA ILE A 38 -3.23 3.21 3.33
C ILE A 38 -2.36 1.98 3.26
N PHE A 39 -1.43 1.95 2.30
CA PHE A 39 -0.43 0.90 2.21
C PHE A 39 0.87 1.32 2.87
N SER A 40 1.62 0.35 3.38
CA SER A 40 3.01 0.56 3.76
C SER A 40 3.83 -0.68 3.51
N HIS A 41 5.08 -0.50 3.10
CA HIS A 41 6.07 -1.57 3.09
C HIS A 41 7.42 -1.02 3.55
N ASN A 42 8.24 -1.93 4.09
CA ASN A 42 9.55 -1.59 4.62
C ASN A 42 10.66 -1.89 3.60
N HIS A 43 11.63 -0.98 3.48
CA HIS A 43 12.90 -1.20 2.79
C HIS A 43 14.02 -1.39 3.83
N PRO A 44 14.48 -2.65 4.06
CA PRO A 44 15.55 -2.92 5.02
C PRO A 44 16.90 -2.29 4.64
N SER A 45 17.09 -1.94 3.37
CA SER A 45 18.30 -1.30 2.83
C SER A 45 18.58 0.09 3.41
N GLY A 46 17.60 0.71 4.08
CA GLY A 46 17.71 2.08 4.60
C GLY A 46 17.32 3.17 3.59
N CYS A 47 17.06 2.83 2.33
CA CYS A 47 16.58 3.76 1.31
C CYS A 47 15.06 3.66 1.17
N ALA A 48 14.31 4.75 1.41
CA ALA A 48 12.86 4.77 1.22
C ALA A 48 12.44 5.21 -0.20
N GLU A 49 13.37 5.33 -1.15
CA GLU A 49 13.02 5.68 -2.53
C GLU A 49 12.19 4.55 -3.17
N PRO A 50 10.95 4.82 -3.62
CA PRO A 50 10.11 3.77 -4.19
C PRO A 50 10.62 3.32 -5.55
N SER A 51 10.77 2.00 -5.72
CA SER A 51 11.14 1.37 -6.98
C SER A 51 10.03 1.49 -8.03
N GLU A 52 10.34 1.15 -9.28
CA GLU A 52 9.31 1.04 -10.32
C GLU A 52 8.27 -0.04 -9.99
N ALA A 53 8.71 -1.14 -9.37
CA ALA A 53 7.81 -2.21 -8.92
C ALA A 53 6.82 -1.70 -7.87
N ASP A 54 7.27 -0.88 -6.93
CA ASP A 54 6.41 -0.28 -5.90
C ASP A 54 5.35 0.63 -6.52
N ARG A 55 5.74 1.47 -7.50
CA ARG A 55 4.79 2.33 -8.22
C ARG A 55 3.82 1.52 -9.07
N SER A 56 4.29 0.45 -9.70
CA SER A 56 3.47 -0.45 -10.53
C SER A 56 2.40 -1.16 -9.70
N ILE A 57 2.79 -1.75 -8.56
CA ILE A 57 1.82 -2.41 -7.68
C ILE A 57 0.83 -1.41 -7.06
N THR A 58 1.31 -0.21 -6.69
CA THR A 58 0.45 0.86 -6.15
C THR A 58 -0.66 1.25 -7.13
N ARG A 59 -0.32 1.48 -8.40
CA ARG A 59 -1.30 1.78 -9.45
C ARG A 59 -2.32 0.66 -9.60
N ARG A 60 -1.84 -0.59 -9.71
CA ARG A 60 -2.70 -1.76 -9.86
C ARG A 60 -3.65 -1.96 -8.67
N LEU A 61 -3.20 -1.70 -7.45
CA LEU A 61 -4.04 -1.75 -6.25
C LEU A 61 -5.08 -0.62 -6.24
N THR A 62 -4.67 0.59 -6.63
CA THR A 62 -5.54 1.76 -6.69
C THR A 62 -6.66 1.56 -7.71
N GLU A 63 -6.33 1.09 -8.91
CA GLU A 63 -7.30 0.73 -9.94
C GLU A 63 -8.27 -0.36 -9.42
N ALA A 64 -7.74 -1.45 -8.85
CA ALA A 64 -8.59 -2.55 -8.38
C ALA A 64 -9.56 -2.15 -7.26
N LEU A 65 -9.10 -1.33 -6.30
CA LEU A 65 -9.94 -0.88 -5.18
C LEU A 65 -10.95 0.19 -5.60
N SER A 66 -10.63 1.00 -6.62
CA SER A 66 -11.56 1.99 -7.17
C SER A 66 -12.82 1.36 -7.77
N LEU A 67 -12.73 0.13 -8.28
CA LEU A 67 -13.87 -0.62 -8.82
C LEU A 67 -14.92 -1.01 -7.76
N VAL A 68 -14.56 -0.90 -6.47
CA VAL A 68 -15.43 -1.23 -5.33
C VAL A 68 -15.52 -0.06 -4.34
N ASP A 69 -15.31 1.17 -4.83
CA ASP A 69 -15.45 2.41 -4.06
C ASP A 69 -14.55 2.52 -2.81
N VAL A 70 -13.43 1.79 -2.79
CA VAL A 70 -12.43 1.90 -1.73
C VAL A 70 -11.28 2.80 -2.20
N ARG A 71 -11.06 3.92 -1.50
CA ARG A 71 -10.01 4.87 -1.86
C ARG A 71 -8.65 4.45 -1.30
N VAL A 72 -7.60 4.50 -2.11
CA VAL A 72 -6.23 4.46 -1.62
C VAL A 72 -5.83 5.89 -1.26
N LEU A 73 -5.58 6.16 0.02
CA LEU A 73 -5.21 7.50 0.48
C LEU A 73 -3.73 7.77 0.35
N ASP A 74 -2.90 6.74 0.54
CA ASP A 74 -1.46 6.84 0.41
C ASP A 74 -0.81 5.44 0.33
N HIS A 75 0.45 5.42 -0.07
CA HIS A 75 1.37 4.32 0.10
C HIS A 75 2.68 4.86 0.64
N PHE A 76 3.08 4.39 1.83
CA PHE A 76 4.35 4.72 2.44
C PHE A 76 5.41 3.67 2.15
N VAL A 77 6.57 4.13 1.68
CA VAL A 77 7.80 3.34 1.73
C VAL A 77 8.55 3.77 2.98
N VAL A 78 8.82 2.83 3.87
CA VAL A 78 9.41 3.11 5.19
C VAL A 78 10.79 2.50 5.27
N SER A 79 11.81 3.31 5.54
CA SER A 79 13.15 2.85 5.86
C SER A 79 13.46 3.03 7.35
N GLN A 80 14.69 2.73 7.76
CA GLN A 80 15.11 2.92 9.15
C GLN A 80 15.14 4.39 9.60
N THR A 81 15.43 5.31 8.68
CA THR A 81 15.70 6.73 9.03
C THR A 81 14.66 7.70 8.49
N HIS A 82 13.89 7.31 7.47
CA HIS A 82 12.93 8.18 6.82
C HIS A 82 11.81 7.37 6.16
N TRP A 83 10.79 8.07 5.67
CA TRP A 83 9.73 7.50 4.87
C TRP A 83 9.44 8.38 3.66
N VAL A 84 8.82 7.80 2.65
CA VAL A 84 8.32 8.51 1.48
C VAL A 84 6.83 8.22 1.34
N SER A 85 6.02 9.27 1.24
CA SER A 85 4.63 9.21 0.79
C SER A 85 4.58 9.24 -0.73
N LEU A 86 3.86 8.28 -1.33
CA LEU A 86 3.60 8.31 -2.77
C LEU A 86 2.56 9.39 -3.12
N ALA A 87 1.62 9.69 -2.23
CA ALA A 87 0.62 10.75 -2.43
C ALA A 87 1.27 12.15 -2.45
N GLU A 88 2.21 12.44 -1.54
CA GLU A 88 2.96 13.71 -1.54
C GLU A 88 3.79 13.91 -2.82
N ARG A 89 4.15 12.81 -3.50
CA ARG A 89 4.85 12.82 -4.78
C ARG A 89 3.92 12.85 -6.00
N GLY A 90 2.59 12.83 -5.80
CA GLY A 90 1.60 12.82 -6.87
C GLY A 90 1.53 11.52 -7.66
N TRP A 91 1.85 10.38 -7.04
CA TRP A 91 1.80 9.05 -7.67
C TRP A 91 0.56 8.23 -7.30
N ILE A 92 -0.38 8.83 -6.57
CA ILE A 92 -1.72 8.32 -6.21
C ILE A 92 -2.74 9.42 -6.51
#